data_AF-A0A6A7SKR9-F1
#
_entry.id   AF-A0A6A7SKR9-F1
#
_cell.length_a   1.000
_cell.length_b   1.000
_cell.length_c   1.000
_cell.angle_alpha   90.00
_cell.angle_beta   90.00
_cell.angle_gamma   90.00
#
_symmetry.space_group_name_H-M   'P 1'
#
loop_
_entity.id
_entity.type
_entity.pdbx_description
1 polymer ?
#
loop_
_entity_poly.entity_id
_entity_poly.type
_entity_poly.pdbx_seq_one_letter_code
_entity_poly.pdbx_strand_id
1 'polypeptide(L)'
;MAIDAGAQTVLDRTAVLFTDTGVEVRFTLGLPARGRTILGRQAAALLCRRLPEAVEALRPGQRDDEALARHCDTVEDQVVLRSQLAERGLVAFVADGAVLPRRSGVDDRPLQEAIAFEAPDALAVTLEAPHAGPVRGLAIASGITLIVGGGFHGKSTLLRALELGVYDHVPGDGRERVVTEPSAVKIRAEDGRAVHALDLSPFINHLPYGKSTEAFDTALASGSTSQAAALQEALELGAGSLLVDEDTSATNFMIRDERMQALVAKRDEPITPFVDRIRELRDRLGVATVLVMGGSGDYFAHADTVIQMHDYLPRDVTAEAHRIAEAHAGQRREEGERDLAAPRPRVLQPRSLDPRTGKGKPRVKVRGVDALVYGEDEVDLRAVEQLVDPSQVRGVARVLARLAESDEVWLSAPADAVARLLESDWTGLTARPDGDLARPRTAEVMAALNRLRGVRLRAGGG
;
A
#
# COMPACT_ATOMS: atom_id res chain seq x y z
N MET A 1 -19.00 24.89 -7.08
CA MET A 1 -19.16 23.50 -7.52
C MET A 1 -17.83 22.82 -7.26
N ALA A 2 -17.86 21.63 -6.68
CA ALA A 2 -16.67 20.83 -6.41
C ALA A 2 -16.98 19.38 -6.75
N ILE A 3 -16.04 18.70 -7.40
CA ILE A 3 -16.10 17.28 -7.73
C ILE A 3 -14.80 16.66 -7.25
N ASP A 4 -14.86 15.41 -6.80
CA ASP A 4 -13.66 14.63 -6.51
C ASP A 4 -13.01 14.18 -7.83
N ALA A 5 -12.09 15.01 -8.34
CA ALA A 5 -11.41 14.79 -9.61
C ALA A 5 -10.15 13.91 -9.50
N GLY A 6 -9.80 13.48 -8.28
CA GLY A 6 -8.49 12.87 -8.01
C GLY A 6 -7.31 13.80 -8.23
N ALA A 7 -6.13 13.21 -8.33
CA ALA A 7 -4.86 13.90 -8.50
C ALA A 7 -3.97 13.14 -9.50
N GLN A 8 -2.80 12.70 -9.07
CA GLN A 8 -1.86 11.99 -9.93
C GLN A 8 -2.24 10.52 -10.18
N THR A 9 -3.06 9.92 -9.30
CA THR A 9 -3.52 8.54 -9.43
C THR A 9 -4.93 8.46 -10.02
N VAL A 10 -5.12 7.48 -10.89
CA VAL A 10 -6.41 7.10 -11.46
C VAL A 10 -6.98 5.98 -10.60
N LEU A 11 -8.08 6.29 -9.91
CA LEU A 11 -8.74 5.37 -8.97
C LEU A 11 -10.18 5.16 -9.43
N ASP A 12 -10.71 3.97 -9.16
CA ASP A 12 -12.14 3.70 -9.29
C ASP A 12 -12.91 4.56 -8.27
N ARG A 13 -13.70 5.54 -8.75
CA ARG A 13 -14.33 6.58 -7.93
C ARG A 13 -15.82 6.62 -8.15
N THR A 14 -16.55 7.04 -7.12
CA THR A 14 -17.99 7.28 -7.23
C THR A 14 -18.34 8.65 -7.83
N ALA A 15 -17.36 9.53 -8.04
CA ALA A 15 -17.57 10.86 -8.61
C ALA A 15 -18.14 10.81 -10.04
N VAL A 16 -17.72 9.82 -10.84
CA VAL A 16 -18.20 9.60 -12.21
C VAL A 16 -18.40 8.10 -12.40
N LEU A 17 -19.62 7.70 -12.74
CA LEU A 17 -19.99 6.30 -12.95
C LEU A 17 -20.55 6.09 -14.35
N PHE A 18 -20.14 5.00 -14.99
CA PHE A 18 -20.76 4.52 -16.22
C PHE A 18 -21.81 3.47 -15.85
N THR A 19 -23.05 3.67 -16.29
CA THR A 19 -24.17 2.74 -16.07
C THR A 19 -24.81 2.38 -17.40
N ASP A 20 -25.67 1.36 -17.42
CA ASP A 20 -26.43 0.97 -18.62
C ASP A 20 -27.31 2.11 -19.18
N THR A 21 -27.67 3.09 -18.34
CA THR A 21 -28.52 4.23 -18.74
C THR A 21 -27.74 5.47 -19.17
N GLY A 22 -26.44 5.53 -18.86
CA GLY A 22 -25.57 6.66 -19.20
C GLY A 22 -24.52 6.96 -18.14
N VAL A 23 -23.99 8.19 -18.18
CA VAL A 23 -22.96 8.68 -17.26
C VAL A 23 -23.61 9.40 -16.09
N GLU A 24 -23.34 8.94 -14.86
CA GLU A 24 -23.74 9.61 -13.63
C GLU A 24 -22.56 10.43 -13.10
N VAL A 25 -22.78 11.73 -12.86
CA VAL A 25 -21.77 12.63 -12.28
C VAL A 25 -22.23 13.10 -10.92
N ARG A 26 -21.47 12.75 -9.89
CA ARG A 26 -21.73 13.13 -8.50
C ARG A 26 -20.82 14.26 -8.09
N PHE A 27 -21.39 15.35 -7.61
CA PHE A 27 -20.65 16.55 -7.23
C PHE A 27 -21.33 17.31 -6.09
N THR A 28 -20.59 18.20 -5.46
CA THR A 28 -21.09 19.09 -4.41
C THR A 28 -21.34 20.50 -4.95
N LEU A 29 -22.50 21.06 -4.62
CA LEU A 29 -22.86 22.43 -4.95
C LEU A 29 -23.12 23.25 -3.68
N GLY A 30 -22.21 24.17 -3.36
CA GLY A 30 -22.42 25.15 -2.30
C GLY A 30 -23.45 26.20 -2.74
N LEU A 31 -24.67 26.13 -2.19
CA LEU A 31 -25.72 27.11 -2.50
C LEU A 31 -25.41 28.48 -1.88
N PRO A 32 -25.53 29.59 -2.64
CA PRO A 32 -25.10 30.90 -2.18
C PRO A 32 -26.04 31.49 -1.14
N ALA A 33 -25.46 32.05 -0.08
CA ALA A 33 -26.19 32.71 0.99
C ALA A 33 -25.42 33.94 1.51
N ARG A 34 -26.15 34.91 2.06
CA ARG A 34 -25.61 36.02 2.86
C ARG A 34 -26.02 35.81 4.31
N GLY A 35 -25.12 35.24 5.11
CA GLY A 35 -25.46 34.77 6.46
C GLY A 35 -26.48 33.64 6.39
N ARG A 36 -27.70 33.87 6.89
CA ARG A 36 -28.82 32.90 6.84
C ARG A 36 -29.83 33.19 5.72
N THR A 37 -29.59 34.20 4.88
CA THR A 37 -30.49 34.57 3.79
C THR A 37 -30.03 33.97 2.47
N ILE A 38 -30.92 33.21 1.81
CA ILE A 38 -30.64 32.59 0.50
C ILE A 38 -30.48 33.68 -0.57
N LEU A 39 -29.42 33.61 -1.37
CA LEU A 39 -29.21 34.51 -2.51
C LEU A 39 -29.85 33.93 -3.77
N GLY A 40 -31.18 33.99 -3.85
CA GLY A 40 -31.98 33.30 -4.88
C GLY A 40 -31.55 33.57 -6.33
N ARG A 41 -31.21 34.81 -6.67
CA ARG A 41 -30.72 35.15 -8.04
C ARG A 41 -29.40 34.45 -8.38
N GLN A 42 -28.48 34.37 -7.42
CA GLN A 42 -27.20 33.69 -7.61
C GLN A 42 -27.39 32.17 -7.66
N ALA A 43 -28.28 31.63 -6.82
CA ALA A 43 -28.63 30.22 -6.84
C ALA A 43 -29.25 29.83 -8.20
N ALA A 44 -30.15 30.65 -8.74
CA ALA A 44 -30.73 30.44 -10.07
C ALA A 44 -29.68 30.51 -11.19
N ALA A 45 -28.75 31.47 -11.14
CA ALA A 45 -27.65 31.54 -12.11
C ALA A 45 -26.73 30.31 -12.04
N LEU A 46 -26.47 29.81 -10.82
CA LEU A 46 -25.65 28.62 -10.61
C LEU A 46 -26.35 27.35 -11.11
N LEU A 47 -27.60 27.13 -10.71
CA LEU A 47 -28.38 25.92 -10.98
C LEU A 47 -28.92 25.85 -12.41
N CYS A 48 -29.39 26.97 -12.96
CA CYS A 48 -30.12 26.98 -14.23
C CYS A 48 -29.28 27.46 -15.42
N ARG A 49 -28.03 27.90 -15.19
CA ARG A 49 -27.11 28.30 -16.27
C ARG A 49 -25.78 27.58 -16.17
N ARG A 50 -25.01 27.84 -15.11
CA ARG A 50 -23.64 27.30 -14.99
C ARG A 50 -23.59 25.77 -14.91
N LEU A 51 -24.53 25.16 -14.18
CA LEU A 51 -24.60 23.70 -14.08
C LEU A 51 -24.97 23.06 -15.43
N PRO A 52 -26.05 23.48 -16.13
CA PRO A 52 -26.34 23.02 -17.49
C PRO A 52 -25.16 23.21 -18.46
N GLU A 53 -24.50 24.38 -18.45
CA GLU A 53 -23.31 24.64 -19.27
C GLU A 53 -22.18 23.63 -18.98
N ALA A 54 -21.93 23.31 -17.70
CA ALA A 54 -20.92 22.32 -17.32
C ALA A 54 -21.28 20.90 -17.75
N VAL A 55 -22.56 20.52 -17.70
CA VAL A 55 -23.04 19.21 -18.18
C VAL A 55 -22.92 19.11 -19.70
N GLU A 56 -23.29 20.16 -20.43
CA GLU A 56 -23.15 20.21 -21.88
C GLU A 56 -21.68 20.13 -22.33
N ALA A 57 -20.75 20.70 -21.55
CA ALA A 57 -19.31 20.58 -21.81
C ALA A 57 -18.77 19.15 -21.70
N LEU A 58 -19.50 18.21 -21.09
CA LEU A 58 -19.12 16.79 -21.03
C LEU A 58 -19.45 16.02 -22.31
N ARG A 59 -20.24 16.60 -23.22
CA ARG A 59 -20.65 15.93 -24.45
C ARG A 59 -19.46 15.74 -25.41
N PRO A 60 -19.46 14.66 -26.21
CA PRO A 60 -18.52 14.51 -27.32
C PRO A 60 -18.51 15.75 -28.22
N GLY A 61 -17.33 16.19 -28.65
CA GLY A 61 -17.11 17.39 -29.44
C GLY A 61 -17.20 18.72 -28.67
N GLN A 62 -17.64 18.72 -27.40
CA GLN A 62 -17.56 19.88 -26.50
C GLN A 62 -16.40 19.79 -25.52
N ARG A 63 -15.94 18.57 -25.22
CA ARG A 63 -14.74 18.28 -24.45
C ARG A 63 -13.52 18.07 -25.35
N ASP A 64 -12.35 18.01 -24.75
CA ASP A 64 -11.12 17.59 -25.41
C ASP A 64 -11.12 16.05 -25.55
N ASP A 65 -11.72 15.55 -26.62
CA ASP A 65 -11.84 14.11 -26.88
C ASP A 65 -10.47 13.46 -27.15
N GLU A 66 -9.49 14.21 -27.67
CA GLU A 66 -8.13 13.69 -27.90
C GLU A 66 -7.40 13.50 -26.56
N ALA A 67 -7.51 14.47 -25.64
CA ALA A 67 -6.97 14.32 -24.30
C ALA A 67 -7.63 13.18 -23.52
N LEU A 68 -8.96 12.99 -23.67
CA LEU A 68 -9.65 11.87 -23.07
C LEU A 68 -9.16 10.53 -23.62
N ALA A 69 -9.02 10.41 -24.95
CA ALA A 69 -8.51 9.19 -25.58
C ALA A 69 -7.11 8.86 -25.07
N ARG A 70 -6.16 9.82 -25.10
CA ARG A 70 -4.81 9.63 -24.55
C ARG A 70 -4.81 9.21 -23.08
N HIS A 71 -5.74 9.75 -22.28
CA HIS A 71 -5.88 9.38 -20.88
C HIS A 71 -6.34 7.92 -20.74
N CYS A 72 -7.36 7.50 -21.48
CA CYS A 72 -7.83 6.10 -21.50
C CYS A 72 -6.74 5.15 -21.99
N ASP A 73 -6.07 5.46 -23.09
CA ASP A 73 -5.00 4.65 -23.68
C ASP A 73 -3.85 4.43 -22.69
N THR A 74 -3.44 5.49 -21.98
CA THR A 74 -2.37 5.41 -20.97
C THR A 74 -2.75 4.54 -19.78
N VAL A 75 -4.01 4.54 -19.35
CA VAL A 75 -4.49 3.68 -18.26
C VAL A 75 -4.60 2.23 -18.72
N GLU A 76 -5.10 1.99 -19.94
CA GLU A 76 -5.17 0.64 -20.51
C GLU A 76 -3.77 0.03 -20.66
N ASP A 77 -2.80 0.82 -21.12
CA ASP A 77 -1.39 0.41 -21.18
C ASP A 77 -0.88 -0.03 -19.80
N GLN A 78 -1.15 0.73 -18.74
CA GLN A 78 -0.74 0.39 -17.38
C GLN A 78 -1.34 -0.92 -16.88
N VAL A 79 -2.64 -1.11 -17.12
CA VAL A 79 -3.34 -2.35 -16.76
C VAL A 79 -2.71 -3.55 -17.47
N VAL A 80 -2.44 -3.43 -18.78
CA VAL A 80 -1.83 -4.51 -19.57
C VAL A 80 -0.38 -4.77 -19.15
N LEU A 81 0.43 -3.73 -18.93
CA LEU A 81 1.79 -3.87 -18.41
C LEU A 81 1.80 -4.61 -17.06
N ARG A 82 0.91 -4.22 -16.14
CA ARG A 82 0.78 -4.85 -14.81
C ARG A 82 0.33 -6.32 -14.90
N SER A 83 -0.60 -6.62 -15.81
CA SER A 83 -1.13 -7.99 -15.97
C SER A 83 -0.06 -9.00 -16.42
N GLN A 84 0.97 -8.55 -17.14
CA GLN A 84 2.07 -9.40 -17.62
C GLN A 84 3.09 -9.77 -16.54
N LEU A 85 3.07 -9.11 -15.38
CA LEU A 85 4.09 -9.30 -14.34
C LEU A 85 4.09 -10.74 -13.81
N ALA A 86 2.92 -11.25 -13.41
CA ALA A 86 2.80 -12.56 -12.79
C ALA A 86 3.26 -13.70 -13.73
N GLU A 87 2.83 -13.67 -14.99
CA GLU A 87 3.20 -14.69 -15.99
C GLU A 87 4.70 -14.70 -16.31
N ARG A 88 5.37 -13.55 -16.11
CA ARG A 88 6.82 -13.39 -16.33
C ARG A 88 7.64 -13.56 -15.05
N GLY A 89 7.00 -13.92 -13.93
CA GLY A 89 7.68 -14.05 -12.63
C GLY A 89 8.25 -12.74 -12.11
N LEU A 90 7.60 -11.61 -12.42
CA LEU A 90 8.00 -10.27 -12.00
C LEU A 90 7.10 -9.75 -10.88
N VAL A 91 7.68 -8.97 -9.99
CA VAL A 91 6.99 -8.22 -8.92
C VAL A 91 6.71 -6.80 -9.36
N ALA A 92 7.61 -6.19 -10.12
CA ALA A 92 7.44 -4.84 -10.61
C ALA A 92 8.25 -4.58 -11.90
N PHE A 93 7.88 -3.50 -12.57
CA PHE A 93 8.53 -3.02 -13.78
C PHE A 93 8.62 -1.49 -13.76
N VAL A 94 9.78 -0.94 -14.14
CA VAL A 94 10.04 0.50 -14.22
C VAL A 94 10.51 0.83 -15.63
N ALA A 95 9.65 1.46 -16.45
CA ALA A 95 9.99 1.81 -17.82
C ALA A 95 11.21 2.76 -17.92
N ASP A 96 12.00 2.58 -18.97
CA ASP A 96 12.98 3.58 -19.37
C ASP A 96 12.27 4.91 -19.70
N GLY A 97 12.89 6.02 -19.33
CA GLY A 97 12.32 7.35 -19.48
C GLY A 97 11.43 7.79 -18.31
N ALA A 98 11.14 6.92 -17.35
CA ALA A 98 10.31 7.27 -16.19
C ALA A 98 10.92 8.41 -15.36
N VAL A 99 10.07 9.27 -14.81
CA VAL A 99 10.45 10.35 -13.88
C VAL A 99 9.93 10.01 -12.48
N LEU A 100 10.79 9.39 -11.69
CA LEU A 100 10.48 8.92 -10.35
C LEU A 100 10.43 10.04 -9.29
N PRO A 101 11.38 11.01 -9.24
CA PRO A 101 11.37 12.03 -8.19
C PRO A 101 10.17 12.97 -8.33
N ARG A 102 9.59 13.35 -7.19
CA ARG A 102 8.46 14.28 -7.14
C ARG A 102 8.97 15.70 -6.90
N ARG A 103 8.14 16.68 -7.23
CA ARG A 103 8.48 18.10 -7.16
C ARG A 103 8.84 18.55 -5.75
N SER A 104 8.17 18.00 -4.73
CA SER A 104 8.54 18.17 -3.32
C SER A 104 7.86 17.10 -2.45
N GLY A 105 8.17 17.07 -1.15
CA GLY A 105 7.51 16.16 -0.19
C GLY A 105 6.01 16.42 0.03
N VAL A 106 5.45 17.52 -0.50
CA VAL A 106 4.02 17.88 -0.37
C VAL A 106 3.33 18.12 -1.72
N ASP A 107 4.06 17.96 -2.83
CA ASP A 107 3.55 18.13 -4.19
C ASP A 107 3.95 16.90 -4.99
N ASP A 108 2.98 16.01 -5.17
CA ASP A 108 3.18 14.71 -5.82
C ASP A 108 3.31 14.83 -7.34
N ARG A 109 3.41 16.02 -7.96
CA ARG A 109 3.73 16.13 -9.39
C ARG A 109 5.19 15.75 -9.68
N PRO A 110 5.56 15.36 -10.91
CA PRO A 110 6.95 15.02 -11.22
C PRO A 110 7.88 16.22 -11.04
N LEU A 111 9.12 15.93 -10.63
CA LEU A 111 10.19 16.92 -10.62
C LEU A 111 10.51 17.32 -12.07
N GLN A 112 10.61 18.63 -12.31
CA GLN A 112 11.03 19.16 -13.60
C GLN A 112 12.55 19.00 -13.77
N GLU A 113 13.00 18.73 -15.00
CA GLU A 113 14.43 18.55 -15.32
C GLU A 113 15.11 17.43 -14.52
N ALA A 114 14.34 16.40 -14.14
CA ALA A 114 14.86 15.22 -13.47
C ALA A 114 15.67 14.33 -14.41
N ILE A 115 16.58 13.54 -13.84
CA ILE A 115 17.25 12.45 -14.56
C ILE A 115 16.20 11.38 -14.87
N ALA A 116 15.99 11.12 -16.16
CA ALA A 116 15.13 10.06 -16.61
C ALA A 116 15.71 8.70 -16.22
N PHE A 117 14.84 7.81 -15.76
CA PHE A 117 15.24 6.46 -15.36
C PHE A 117 15.72 5.66 -16.57
N GLU A 118 16.78 4.88 -16.42
CA GLU A 118 17.31 3.99 -17.45
C GLU A 118 17.74 2.68 -16.80
N ALA A 119 17.17 1.57 -17.26
CA ALA A 119 17.47 0.25 -16.75
C ALA A 119 18.85 -0.26 -17.22
N PRO A 120 19.60 -0.98 -16.38
CA PRO A 120 20.82 -1.64 -16.84
C PRO A 120 20.43 -2.82 -17.74
N ASP A 121 21.19 -3.04 -18.82
CA ASP A 121 20.90 -4.09 -19.81
C ASP A 121 20.72 -5.49 -19.19
N ALA A 122 21.47 -5.78 -18.12
CA ALA A 122 21.40 -7.06 -17.40
C ALA A 122 20.03 -7.35 -16.76
N LEU A 123 19.26 -6.31 -16.43
CA LEU A 123 17.96 -6.41 -15.75
C LEU A 123 16.81 -5.83 -16.62
N ALA A 124 17.12 -5.43 -17.84
CA ALA A 124 16.13 -4.83 -18.74
C ALA A 124 15.29 -5.92 -19.42
N VAL A 125 13.97 -5.73 -19.41
CA VAL A 125 13.02 -6.53 -20.20
C VAL A 125 12.17 -5.62 -21.07
N THR A 126 11.47 -6.20 -22.04
CA THR A 126 10.45 -5.48 -22.82
C THR A 126 9.09 -6.09 -22.55
N LEU A 127 8.13 -5.25 -22.15
CA LEU A 127 6.73 -5.58 -21.99
C LEU A 127 5.93 -4.94 -23.13
N GLU A 128 4.80 -5.54 -23.50
CA GLU A 128 3.96 -5.03 -24.58
C GLU A 128 2.81 -4.18 -24.01
N ALA A 129 2.60 -2.99 -24.57
CA ALA A 129 1.46 -2.15 -24.26
C ALA A 129 0.60 -1.96 -25.53
N PRO A 130 -0.74 -2.07 -25.45
CA PRO A 130 -1.61 -2.03 -26.63
C PRO A 130 -1.50 -0.74 -27.44
N HIS A 131 -1.25 0.40 -26.78
CA HIS A 131 -1.21 1.72 -27.42
C HIS A 131 0.21 2.26 -27.55
N ALA A 132 1.03 2.14 -26.50
CA ALA A 132 2.43 2.56 -26.53
C ALA A 132 3.36 1.60 -27.28
N GLY A 133 2.93 0.38 -27.58
CA GLY A 133 3.76 -0.67 -28.16
C GLY A 133 4.77 -1.27 -27.17
N PRO A 134 5.92 -1.78 -27.64
CA PRO A 134 6.93 -2.37 -26.77
C PRO A 134 7.59 -1.33 -25.85
N VAL A 135 7.63 -1.62 -24.56
CA VAL A 135 8.20 -0.76 -23.51
C VAL A 135 9.37 -1.49 -22.84
N ARG A 136 10.58 -0.98 -23.02
CA ARG A 136 11.79 -1.45 -22.29
C ARG A 136 11.84 -0.82 -20.90
N GLY A 137 12.35 -1.56 -19.92
CA GLY A 137 12.55 -1.05 -18.57
C GLY A 137 13.14 -2.09 -17.62
N LEU A 138 13.38 -1.67 -16.38
CA LEU A 138 13.91 -2.50 -15.32
C LEU A 138 12.83 -3.49 -14.88
N ALA A 139 13.15 -4.78 -14.95
CA ALA A 139 12.37 -5.83 -14.31
C ALA A 139 12.86 -6.06 -12.87
N ILE A 140 11.91 -6.16 -11.94
CA ILE A 140 12.16 -6.68 -10.60
C ILE A 140 11.53 -8.07 -10.56
N ALA A 141 12.37 -9.09 -10.56
CA ALA A 141 11.93 -10.48 -10.50
C ALA A 141 11.35 -10.83 -9.12
N SER A 142 10.50 -11.86 -9.07
CA SER A 142 10.13 -12.52 -7.83
C SER A 142 11.38 -13.08 -7.14
N GLY A 143 11.43 -12.97 -5.82
CA GLY A 143 12.62 -13.25 -5.02
C GLY A 143 12.96 -12.12 -4.06
N ILE A 144 14.22 -12.03 -3.69
CA ILE A 144 14.77 -11.01 -2.80
C ILE A 144 15.59 -10.03 -3.63
N THR A 145 15.05 -8.82 -3.84
CA THR A 145 15.75 -7.72 -4.51
C THR A 145 16.19 -6.69 -3.49
N LEU A 146 17.49 -6.38 -3.46
CA LEU A 146 18.04 -5.32 -2.64
C LEU A 146 18.26 -4.06 -3.48
N ILE A 147 17.87 -2.90 -2.96
CA ILE A 147 18.17 -1.59 -3.53
C ILE A 147 19.17 -0.90 -2.61
N VAL A 148 20.42 -0.80 -3.05
CA VAL A 148 21.55 -0.30 -2.26
C VAL A 148 22.13 0.99 -2.85
N GLY A 149 23.07 1.63 -2.14
CA GLY A 149 23.72 2.86 -2.58
C GLY A 149 23.83 3.90 -1.46
N GLY A 150 24.60 4.96 -1.72
CA GLY A 150 24.80 6.05 -0.75
C GLY A 150 23.50 6.81 -0.42
N GLY A 151 23.55 7.65 0.61
CA GLY A 151 22.48 8.62 0.88
C GLY A 151 22.25 9.54 -0.32
N PHE A 152 21.01 9.94 -0.57
CA PHE A 152 20.63 10.87 -1.65
C PHE A 152 20.84 10.41 -3.10
N HIS A 153 21.15 9.14 -3.36
CA HIS A 153 21.28 8.61 -4.73
C HIS A 153 19.98 8.03 -5.34
N GLY A 154 18.83 8.17 -4.68
CA GLY A 154 17.52 7.81 -5.26
C GLY A 154 16.92 6.46 -4.84
N LYS A 155 17.45 5.79 -3.79
CA LYS A 155 16.94 4.49 -3.30
C LYS A 155 15.46 4.54 -2.89
N SER A 156 15.11 5.40 -1.92
CA SER A 156 13.73 5.54 -1.45
C SER A 156 12.83 6.14 -2.52
N THR A 157 13.38 6.93 -3.46
CA THR A 157 12.62 7.43 -4.62
C THR A 157 12.18 6.28 -5.52
N LEU A 158 13.08 5.33 -5.83
CA LEU A 158 12.74 4.13 -6.57
C LEU A 158 11.70 3.29 -5.81
N LEU A 159 11.94 2.99 -4.53
CA LEU A 159 11.01 2.19 -3.72
C LEU A 159 9.63 2.84 -3.60
N ARG A 160 9.55 4.18 -3.48
CA ARG A 160 8.28 4.91 -3.43
C ARG A 160 7.53 4.83 -4.76
N ALA A 161 8.23 4.82 -5.89
CA ALA A 161 7.60 4.60 -7.19
C ALA A 161 7.04 3.17 -7.32
N LEU A 162 7.79 2.16 -6.86
CA LEU A 162 7.32 0.77 -6.82
C LEU A 162 6.11 0.61 -5.88
N GLU A 163 6.15 1.25 -4.72
CA GLU A 163 5.05 1.22 -3.76
C GLU A 163 3.74 1.72 -4.35
N LEU A 164 3.79 2.78 -5.15
CA LEU A 164 2.62 3.37 -5.78
C LEU A 164 2.30 2.77 -7.15
N GLY A 165 3.17 1.94 -7.73
CA GLY A 165 2.94 1.22 -8.98
C GLY A 165 1.77 0.21 -8.94
N VAL A 166 1.22 -0.02 -7.75
CA VAL A 166 -0.04 -0.75 -7.54
C VAL A 166 -1.27 0.05 -8.05
N TYR A 167 -1.12 1.35 -8.30
CA TYR A 167 -2.12 2.22 -8.89
C TYR A 167 -1.72 2.70 -10.28
N ASP A 168 -2.72 3.02 -11.09
CA ASP A 168 -2.52 3.72 -12.35
C ASP A 168 -2.30 5.21 -12.10
N HIS A 169 -1.49 5.84 -12.92
CA HIS A 169 -1.18 7.27 -12.88
C HIS A 169 -1.64 7.98 -14.14
N VAL A 170 -1.92 9.27 -14.02
CA VAL A 170 -2.34 10.13 -15.13
C VAL A 170 -1.20 10.28 -16.17
N PRO A 171 -1.51 10.52 -17.45
CA PRO A 171 -0.49 10.81 -18.46
C PRO A 171 0.40 11.99 -18.06
N GLY A 172 1.73 11.84 -18.21
CA GLY A 172 2.70 12.88 -17.85
C GLY A 172 3.03 12.95 -16.36
N ASP A 173 2.58 11.97 -15.55
CA ASP A 173 2.98 11.84 -14.14
C ASP A 173 4.46 11.49 -13.97
N GLY A 174 5.07 10.83 -14.95
CA GLY A 174 6.42 10.27 -14.89
C GLY A 174 6.45 8.81 -14.40
N ARG A 175 5.39 8.34 -13.71
CA ARG A 175 5.27 6.97 -13.19
C ARG A 175 4.17 6.16 -13.88
N GLU A 176 3.55 6.68 -14.93
CA GLU A 176 2.47 6.01 -15.69
C GLU A 176 2.91 4.75 -16.44
N ARG A 177 4.17 4.33 -16.33
CA ARG A 177 4.66 3.01 -16.79
C ARG A 177 5.54 2.34 -15.74
N VAL A 178 5.30 2.68 -14.48
CA VAL A 178 5.87 2.03 -13.31
C VAL A 178 4.76 1.22 -12.69
N VAL A 179 4.82 -0.10 -12.85
CA VAL A 179 3.78 -1.02 -12.41
C VAL A 179 4.34 -2.01 -11.41
N THR A 180 3.55 -2.31 -10.39
CA THR A 180 3.86 -3.27 -9.34
C THR A 180 2.68 -4.22 -9.21
N GLU A 181 2.96 -5.48 -8.88
CA GLU A 181 1.95 -6.50 -8.72
C GLU A 181 0.90 -6.10 -7.65
N PRO A 182 -0.40 -6.33 -7.88
CA PRO A 182 -1.47 -5.69 -7.11
C PRO A 182 -1.47 -5.99 -5.60
N SER A 183 -0.89 -7.14 -5.21
CA SER A 183 -0.87 -7.62 -3.83
C SER A 183 0.33 -7.10 -3.02
N ALA A 184 1.19 -6.27 -3.63
CA ALA A 184 2.36 -5.69 -2.95
C ALA A 184 1.96 -4.79 -1.78
N VAL A 185 2.59 -5.03 -0.62
CA VAL A 185 2.37 -4.28 0.62
C VAL A 185 3.67 -3.67 1.13
N LYS A 186 3.66 -2.35 1.37
CA LYS A 186 4.73 -1.65 2.08
C LYS A 186 4.58 -1.89 3.58
N ILE A 187 5.64 -2.35 4.24
CA ILE A 187 5.69 -2.48 5.71
C ILE A 187 6.78 -1.60 6.30
N ARG A 188 6.52 -1.06 7.48
CA ARG A 188 7.44 -0.21 8.26
C ARG A 188 7.15 -0.32 9.75
N ALA A 189 8.03 0.23 10.58
CA ALA A 189 7.79 0.33 12.02
C ALA A 189 6.74 1.41 12.34
N GLU A 190 5.90 1.14 13.34
CA GLU A 190 4.81 2.02 13.78
C GLU A 190 4.67 1.95 15.31
N ASP A 191 5.54 2.67 16.01
CA ASP A 191 5.57 2.68 17.47
C ASP A 191 4.25 3.20 18.06
N GLY A 192 3.72 2.47 19.04
CA GLY A 192 2.49 2.80 19.77
C GLY A 192 1.17 2.33 19.14
N ARG A 193 1.19 1.66 17.98
CA ARG A 193 -0.04 1.07 17.40
C ARG A 193 -0.59 -0.06 18.25
N ALA A 194 -1.88 -0.33 18.10
CA ALA A 194 -2.49 -1.53 18.66
C ALA A 194 -2.23 -2.75 17.75
N VAL A 195 -2.20 -3.93 18.37
CA VAL A 195 -2.15 -5.25 17.72
C VAL A 195 -3.13 -6.16 18.45
N HIS A 196 -3.89 -6.95 17.69
CA HIS A 196 -5.02 -7.72 18.20
C HIS A 196 -4.94 -9.19 17.79
N ALA A 197 -4.88 -10.08 18.77
CA ALA A 197 -4.91 -11.54 18.65
C ALA A 197 -4.09 -12.11 17.47
N LEU A 198 -2.87 -11.62 17.27
CA LEU A 198 -2.01 -11.96 16.13
C LEU A 198 -0.87 -12.90 16.54
N ASP A 199 -0.59 -13.92 15.74
CA ASP A 199 0.56 -14.79 15.97
C ASP A 199 1.86 -14.10 15.53
N LEU A 200 2.66 -13.69 16.51
CA LEU A 200 3.98 -13.12 16.33
C LEU A 200 5.11 -14.11 16.65
N SER A 201 4.81 -15.35 17.05
CA SER A 201 5.81 -16.37 17.41
C SER A 201 6.90 -16.63 16.35
N PRO A 202 6.67 -16.44 15.03
CA PRO A 202 7.76 -16.58 14.05
C PRO A 202 8.88 -15.54 14.21
N PHE A 203 8.56 -14.38 14.80
CA PHE A 203 9.46 -13.22 14.92
C PHE A 203 9.73 -12.78 16.36
N ILE A 204 8.82 -13.04 17.29
CA ILE A 204 8.90 -12.60 18.69
C ILE A 204 8.57 -13.79 19.58
N ASN A 205 9.53 -14.20 20.39
CA ASN A 205 9.44 -15.31 21.33
C ASN A 205 9.81 -14.85 22.74
N HIS A 206 9.54 -15.68 23.75
CA HIS A 206 10.08 -15.50 25.12
C HIS A 206 9.91 -14.11 25.73
N LEU A 207 8.74 -13.49 25.57
CA LEU A 207 8.47 -12.19 26.16
C LEU A 207 8.56 -12.23 27.70
N PRO A 208 9.00 -11.13 28.35
CA PRO A 208 9.00 -11.04 29.80
C PRO A 208 7.63 -11.39 30.40
N TYR A 209 7.65 -12.04 31.57
CA TYR A 209 6.45 -12.50 32.31
C TYR A 209 5.65 -13.62 31.64
N GLY A 210 6.21 -14.32 30.65
CA GLY A 210 5.59 -15.50 30.04
C GLY A 210 4.34 -15.17 29.21
N LYS A 211 4.27 -13.95 28.66
CA LYS A 211 3.18 -13.58 27.75
C LYS A 211 3.27 -14.42 26.47
N SER A 212 2.14 -14.97 26.04
CA SER A 212 2.07 -15.69 24.77
C SER A 212 2.23 -14.74 23.59
N THR A 213 2.94 -15.20 22.57
CA THR A 213 3.10 -14.51 21.28
C THR A 213 2.26 -15.14 20.17
N GLU A 214 1.56 -16.25 20.42
CA GLU A 214 0.72 -16.94 19.43
C GLU A 214 -0.66 -16.28 19.23
N ALA A 215 -1.09 -15.48 20.21
CA ALA A 215 -2.27 -14.63 20.15
C ALA A 215 -1.94 -13.31 20.85
N PHE A 216 -1.02 -12.57 20.26
CA PHE A 216 -0.45 -11.37 20.85
C PHE A 216 -1.43 -10.20 20.77
N ASP A 217 -1.63 -9.55 21.92
CA ASP A 217 -2.48 -8.38 22.09
C ASP A 217 -1.70 -7.26 22.81
N THR A 218 -1.75 -6.05 22.25
CA THR A 218 -1.22 -4.85 22.91
C THR A 218 -1.93 -3.60 22.42
N ALA A 219 -2.03 -2.59 23.29
CA ALA A 219 -2.45 -1.24 22.92
C ALA A 219 -1.25 -0.31 22.60
N LEU A 220 -0.02 -0.79 22.81
CA LEU A 220 1.21 -0.02 22.70
C LEU A 220 2.35 -0.94 22.22
N ALA A 221 2.36 -1.27 20.93
CA ALA A 221 3.45 -2.04 20.34
C ALA A 221 4.72 -1.21 20.24
N SER A 222 5.90 -1.82 20.47
CA SER A 222 7.19 -1.18 20.16
C SER A 222 7.43 -1.14 18.64
N GLY A 223 8.49 -0.45 18.20
CA GLY A 223 8.90 -0.43 16.79
C GLY A 223 9.08 -1.82 16.14
N SER A 224 9.80 -2.74 16.78
CA SER A 224 9.98 -4.10 16.24
C SER A 224 8.70 -4.93 16.32
N THR A 225 7.93 -4.81 17.39
CA THR A 225 6.66 -5.53 17.54
C THR A 225 5.63 -5.08 16.50
N SER A 226 5.53 -3.78 16.25
CA SER A 226 4.63 -3.23 15.24
C SER A 226 5.03 -3.63 13.82
N GLN A 227 6.33 -3.68 13.50
CA GLN A 227 6.80 -4.11 12.19
C GLN A 227 6.61 -5.62 11.98
N ALA A 228 6.88 -6.45 12.99
CA ALA A 228 6.58 -7.87 12.96
C ALA A 228 5.07 -8.13 12.78
N ALA A 229 4.23 -7.33 13.44
CA ALA A 229 2.78 -7.38 13.26
C ALA A 229 2.38 -6.97 11.85
N ALA A 230 2.94 -5.89 11.29
CA ALA A 230 2.65 -5.47 9.91
C ALA A 230 3.03 -6.56 8.89
N LEU A 231 4.15 -7.25 9.09
CA LEU A 231 4.57 -8.38 8.27
C LEU A 231 3.57 -9.55 8.37
N GLN A 232 3.23 -9.98 9.58
CA GLN A 232 2.27 -11.08 9.78
C GLN A 232 0.87 -10.73 9.24
N GLU A 233 0.42 -9.48 9.40
CA GLU A 233 -0.82 -8.98 8.81
C GLU A 233 -0.76 -8.99 7.27
N ALA A 234 0.35 -8.60 6.66
CA ALA A 234 0.53 -8.67 5.20
C ALA A 234 0.49 -10.12 4.69
N LEU A 235 1.11 -11.06 5.40
CA LEU A 235 1.05 -12.48 5.06
C LEU A 235 -0.36 -13.07 5.23
N GLU A 236 -1.08 -12.67 6.28
CA GLU A 236 -2.48 -13.07 6.51
C GLU A 236 -3.40 -12.58 5.38
N LEU A 237 -3.08 -11.43 4.78
CA LEU A 237 -3.78 -10.86 3.63
C LEU A 237 -3.48 -11.57 2.31
N GLY A 238 -2.47 -12.44 2.27
CA GLY A 238 -1.99 -13.06 1.04
C GLY A 238 -1.16 -12.13 0.16
N ALA A 239 -0.38 -11.22 0.76
CA ALA A 239 0.55 -10.38 0.00
C ALA A 239 1.60 -11.23 -0.74
N GLY A 240 1.71 -11.05 -2.06
CA GLY A 240 2.70 -11.72 -2.91
C GLY A 240 4.09 -11.08 -2.84
N SER A 241 4.17 -9.82 -2.42
CA SER A 241 5.43 -9.12 -2.22
C SER A 241 5.39 -8.08 -1.10
N LEU A 242 6.56 -7.88 -0.50
CA LEU A 242 6.79 -6.95 0.59
C LEU A 242 7.78 -5.87 0.15
N LEU A 243 7.42 -4.61 0.41
CA LEU A 243 8.29 -3.46 0.16
C LEU A 243 8.77 -2.91 1.49
N VAL A 244 10.08 -2.81 1.67
CA VAL A 244 10.69 -2.45 2.96
C VAL A 244 11.77 -1.39 2.75
N ASP A 245 11.78 -0.36 3.61
CA ASP A 245 12.84 0.65 3.65
C ASP A 245 13.53 0.61 5.01
N GLU A 246 14.85 0.39 5.02
CA GLU A 246 15.68 0.40 6.24
C GLU A 246 15.49 1.69 7.05
N ASP A 247 15.36 2.85 6.39
CA ASP A 247 15.24 4.16 7.06
C ASP A 247 13.94 4.33 7.86
N THR A 248 12.94 3.50 7.57
CA THR A 248 11.62 3.52 8.26
C THR A 248 11.34 2.25 9.06
N SER A 249 12.33 1.35 9.14
CA SER A 249 12.24 0.07 9.83
C SER A 249 12.86 0.14 11.24
N ALA A 250 12.46 -0.78 12.10
CA ALA A 250 13.09 -0.97 13.40
C ALA A 250 14.40 -1.76 13.22
N THR A 251 15.55 -1.15 13.53
CA THR A 251 16.87 -1.76 13.33
C THR A 251 17.00 -3.14 13.98
N ASN A 252 16.49 -3.29 15.21
CA ASN A 252 16.50 -4.55 15.96
C ASN A 252 15.57 -5.64 15.37
N PHE A 253 14.61 -5.26 14.53
CA PHE A 253 13.84 -6.21 13.75
C PHE A 253 14.58 -6.58 12.46
N MET A 254 15.27 -5.63 11.82
CA MET A 254 15.94 -5.88 10.54
C MET A 254 17.18 -6.75 10.69
N ILE A 255 18.05 -6.47 11.65
CA ILE A 255 19.34 -7.13 11.76
C ILE A 255 19.68 -7.49 13.20
N ARG A 256 20.60 -8.44 13.31
CA ARG A 256 21.31 -8.73 14.56
C ARG A 256 22.71 -9.22 14.21
N ASP A 257 23.72 -8.45 14.60
CA ASP A 257 25.10 -8.76 14.26
C ASP A 257 25.71 -9.86 15.14
N GLU A 258 26.83 -10.41 14.71
CA GLU A 258 27.57 -11.46 15.43
C GLU A 258 27.98 -11.02 16.84
N ARG A 259 28.33 -9.74 17.04
CA ARG A 259 28.78 -9.21 18.33
C ARG A 259 27.64 -9.19 19.35
N MET A 260 26.44 -8.82 18.92
CA MET A 260 25.26 -8.82 19.75
C MET A 260 24.81 -10.24 20.08
N GLN A 261 24.93 -11.18 19.13
CA GLN A 261 24.72 -12.62 19.39
C GLN A 261 25.71 -13.17 20.43
N ALA A 262 26.95 -12.71 20.43
CA ALA A 262 27.98 -13.11 21.40
C ALA A 262 27.75 -12.50 22.80
N LEU A 263 27.25 -11.27 22.87
CA LEU A 263 26.99 -10.57 24.14
C LEU A 263 25.68 -11.02 24.80
N VAL A 264 24.61 -11.15 24.02
CA VAL A 264 23.27 -11.48 24.50
C VAL A 264 22.88 -12.84 23.93
N ALA A 265 22.74 -13.84 24.79
CA ALA A 265 22.34 -15.18 24.35
C ALA A 265 20.94 -15.16 23.72
N LYS A 266 20.69 -16.02 22.72
CA LYS A 266 19.40 -16.08 22.02
C LYS A 266 18.19 -16.24 22.95
N ARG A 267 18.32 -16.98 24.05
CA ARG A 267 17.24 -17.14 25.04
C ARG A 267 16.79 -15.84 25.71
N ASP A 268 17.67 -14.83 25.73
CA ASP A 268 17.47 -13.53 26.35
C ASP A 268 17.14 -12.44 25.29
N GLU A 269 17.17 -12.80 24.00
CA GLU A 269 16.76 -11.96 22.86
C GLU A 269 15.45 -12.51 22.26
N PRO A 270 14.30 -11.87 22.54
CA PRO A 270 13.01 -12.34 22.08
C PRO A 270 12.84 -12.26 20.55
N ILE A 271 13.58 -11.36 19.88
CA ILE A 271 13.37 -11.07 18.46
C ILE A 271 14.17 -12.04 17.60
N THR A 272 13.52 -12.58 16.57
CA THR A 272 14.17 -13.25 15.43
C THR A 272 14.19 -12.25 14.29
N PRO A 273 15.38 -11.81 13.83
CA PRO A 273 15.48 -10.71 12.89
C PRO A 273 15.00 -11.11 11.49
N PHE A 274 14.56 -10.12 10.72
CA PHE A 274 14.01 -10.29 9.38
C PHE A 274 14.99 -10.96 8.42
N VAL A 275 16.29 -10.66 8.53
CA VAL A 275 17.36 -11.31 7.75
C VAL A 275 17.34 -12.84 7.85
N ASP A 276 16.93 -13.40 8.99
CA ASP A 276 16.86 -14.86 9.17
C ASP A 276 15.62 -15.50 8.53
N ARG A 277 14.56 -14.71 8.33
CA ARG A 277 13.27 -15.19 7.82
C ARG A 277 13.05 -14.86 6.35
N ILE A 278 13.81 -13.92 5.80
CA ILE A 278 13.59 -13.41 4.44
C ILE A 278 13.68 -14.51 3.38
N ARG A 279 14.59 -15.48 3.55
CA ARG A 279 14.68 -16.65 2.67
C ARG A 279 13.45 -17.54 2.77
N GLU A 280 12.94 -17.77 3.97
CA GLU A 280 11.75 -18.61 4.14
C GLU A 280 10.49 -17.95 3.55
N LEU A 281 10.38 -16.62 3.58
CA LEU A 281 9.32 -15.88 2.89
C LEU A 281 9.31 -16.23 1.40
N ARG A 282 10.47 -16.17 0.74
CA ARG A 282 10.63 -16.53 -0.68
C ARG A 282 10.43 -18.02 -0.91
N ASP A 283 11.24 -18.85 -0.25
CA ASP A 283 11.41 -20.27 -0.58
C ASP A 283 10.19 -21.12 -0.17
N ARG A 284 9.44 -20.70 0.86
CA ARG A 284 8.34 -21.49 1.43
C ARG A 284 6.97 -20.86 1.23
N LEU A 285 6.88 -19.53 1.35
CA LEU A 285 5.62 -18.82 1.19
C LEU A 285 5.45 -18.22 -0.21
N GLY A 286 6.50 -18.22 -1.05
CA GLY A 286 6.45 -17.61 -2.38
C GLY A 286 6.31 -16.09 -2.34
N VAL A 287 6.66 -15.45 -1.22
CA VAL A 287 6.52 -14.01 -1.01
C VAL A 287 7.84 -13.32 -1.33
N ALA A 288 7.82 -12.46 -2.36
CA ALA A 288 8.98 -11.69 -2.76
C ALA A 288 9.24 -10.51 -1.80
N THR A 289 10.46 -10.01 -1.77
CA THR A 289 10.84 -8.84 -0.97
C THR A 289 11.68 -7.88 -1.79
N VAL A 290 11.27 -6.62 -1.84
CA VAL A 290 12.10 -5.50 -2.32
C VAL A 290 12.51 -4.66 -1.12
N LEU A 291 13.81 -4.63 -0.84
CA LEU A 291 14.34 -4.03 0.38
C LEU A 291 15.37 -2.94 0.04
N VAL A 292 15.08 -1.69 0.40
CA VAL A 292 16.06 -0.60 0.37
C VAL A 292 16.96 -0.71 1.59
N MET A 293 18.28 -0.70 1.35
CA MET A 293 19.29 -0.69 2.42
C MET A 293 20.45 0.26 2.12
N GLY A 294 21.14 0.67 3.18
CA GLY A 294 22.40 1.40 3.14
C GLY A 294 23.31 1.14 4.35
N GLY A 295 22.80 0.49 5.41
CA GLY A 295 23.51 0.32 6.68
C GLY A 295 24.12 -1.06 6.93
N SER A 296 23.59 -2.13 6.31
CA SER A 296 24.06 -3.52 6.52
C SER A 296 24.24 -4.31 5.22
N GLY A 297 25.25 -5.17 5.19
CA GLY A 297 25.52 -6.14 4.12
C GLY A 297 24.99 -7.55 4.42
N ASP A 298 24.34 -7.78 5.57
CA ASP A 298 23.96 -9.12 6.04
C ASP A 298 22.97 -9.84 5.09
N TYR A 299 22.25 -9.09 4.26
CA TYR A 299 21.29 -9.64 3.29
C TYR A 299 21.91 -10.07 1.96
N PHE A 300 23.17 -9.72 1.67
CA PHE A 300 23.78 -10.01 0.37
C PHE A 300 23.77 -11.51 0.04
N ALA A 301 24.01 -12.37 1.03
CA ALA A 301 23.99 -13.82 0.87
C ALA A 301 22.59 -14.39 0.54
N HIS A 302 21.54 -13.61 0.75
CA HIS A 302 20.14 -14.04 0.56
C HIS A 302 19.51 -13.45 -0.70
N ALA A 303 20.09 -12.37 -1.23
CA ALA A 303 19.54 -11.63 -2.36
C ALA A 303 19.69 -12.37 -3.68
N ASP A 304 18.61 -12.41 -4.47
CA ASP A 304 18.62 -12.87 -5.86
C ASP A 304 19.12 -11.76 -6.80
N THR A 305 18.86 -10.51 -6.46
CA THR A 305 19.27 -9.34 -7.24
C THR A 305 19.68 -8.20 -6.32
N VAL A 306 20.78 -7.52 -6.64
CA VAL A 306 21.25 -6.32 -5.93
C VAL A 306 21.42 -5.17 -6.91
N ILE A 307 20.58 -4.16 -6.75
CA ILE A 307 20.54 -2.95 -7.57
C ILE A 307 21.19 -1.82 -6.78
N GLN A 308 22.31 -1.30 -7.26
CA GLN A 308 22.91 -0.10 -6.71
C GLN A 308 22.35 1.13 -7.41
N MET A 309 21.74 2.04 -6.64
CA MET A 309 21.45 3.38 -7.09
C MET A 309 22.69 4.25 -6.94
N HIS A 310 23.18 4.80 -8.07
CA HIS A 310 24.31 5.72 -8.12
C HIS A 310 23.98 6.85 -9.10
N ASP A 311 24.13 8.09 -8.65
CA ASP A 311 23.70 9.28 -9.38
C ASP A 311 22.31 9.15 -10.03
N TYR A 312 21.35 8.62 -9.25
CA TYR A 312 19.95 8.43 -9.63
C TYR A 312 19.70 7.36 -10.71
N LEU A 313 20.72 6.60 -11.09
CA LEU A 313 20.62 5.51 -12.06
C LEU A 313 20.87 4.14 -11.40
N PRO A 314 20.09 3.11 -11.77
CA PRO A 314 20.29 1.74 -11.30
C PRO A 314 21.49 1.05 -11.98
N ARG A 315 22.19 0.22 -11.22
CA ARG A 315 23.24 -0.69 -11.71
C ARG A 315 23.06 -2.06 -11.09
N ASP A 316 23.22 -3.11 -11.89
CA ASP A 316 23.31 -4.46 -11.35
C ASP A 316 24.68 -4.68 -10.70
N VAL A 317 24.67 -4.94 -9.39
CA VAL A 317 25.87 -5.25 -8.61
C VAL A 317 25.75 -6.60 -7.90
N THR A 318 24.85 -7.47 -8.37
CA THR A 318 24.55 -8.78 -7.76
C THR A 318 25.81 -9.62 -7.56
N ALA A 319 26.61 -9.77 -8.62
CA ALA A 319 27.84 -10.57 -8.57
C ALA A 319 28.93 -9.99 -7.64
N GLU A 320 28.97 -8.66 -7.45
CA GLU A 320 29.88 -8.03 -6.49
C GLU A 320 29.38 -8.26 -5.06
N ALA A 321 28.08 -8.09 -4.82
CA ALA A 321 27.47 -8.30 -3.50
C ALA A 321 27.68 -9.75 -3.00
N HIS A 322 27.50 -10.75 -3.86
CA HIS A 322 27.75 -12.15 -3.51
C HIS A 322 29.23 -12.41 -3.21
N ARG A 323 30.17 -11.86 -3.99
CA ARG A 323 31.61 -11.96 -3.70
C ARG A 323 31.98 -11.34 -2.35
N ILE A 324 31.39 -10.20 -2.00
CA ILE A 324 31.60 -9.56 -0.70
C ILE A 324 31.05 -10.45 0.42
N ALA A 325 29.86 -11.02 0.26
CA ALA A 325 29.24 -11.92 1.23
C ALA A 325 30.10 -13.16 1.49
N GLU A 326 30.68 -13.75 0.45
CA GLU A 326 31.60 -14.90 0.56
C GLU A 326 32.92 -14.52 1.24
N ALA A 327 33.53 -13.39 0.85
CA ALA A 327 34.79 -12.92 1.42
C ALA A 327 34.69 -12.52 2.90
N HIS A 328 33.50 -12.08 3.31
CA HIS A 328 33.19 -11.65 4.67
C HIS A 328 32.17 -12.56 5.37
N ALA A 329 32.15 -13.85 5.04
CA ALA A 329 31.29 -14.82 5.70
C ALA A 329 31.54 -14.80 7.22
N GLY A 330 30.62 -14.17 7.97
CA GLY A 330 30.70 -14.04 9.41
C GLY A 330 30.40 -15.35 10.13
N GLN A 331 30.56 -15.37 11.45
CA GLN A 331 30.15 -16.51 12.29
C GLN A 331 28.72 -16.37 12.81
N ARG A 332 27.96 -15.44 12.23
CA ARG A 332 26.55 -15.21 12.55
C ARG A 332 25.78 -16.52 12.38
N ARG A 333 24.93 -16.82 13.36
CA ARG A 333 24.06 -18.00 13.31
C ARG A 333 22.68 -17.56 12.86
N GLU A 334 22.11 -18.27 11.89
CA GLU A 334 20.69 -18.11 11.53
C GLU A 334 19.83 -18.44 12.76
N GLU A 335 18.87 -17.56 13.06
CA GLU A 335 17.96 -17.71 14.19
C GLU A 335 16.56 -18.11 13.72
N GLY A 336 15.93 -19.02 14.44
CA GLY A 336 14.57 -19.46 14.14
C GLY A 336 14.32 -20.81 14.80
N GLU A 337 13.39 -20.87 15.74
CA GLU A 337 13.10 -22.12 16.45
C GLU A 337 12.25 -23.08 15.62
N ARG A 338 11.47 -22.51 14.68
CA ARG A 338 10.54 -23.21 13.83
C ARG A 338 10.56 -22.59 12.44
N ASP A 339 10.44 -23.47 11.48
CA ASP A 339 9.93 -23.26 10.15
C ASP A 339 8.81 -22.19 10.06
N LEU A 340 9.01 -21.17 9.22
CA LEU A 340 8.00 -20.16 8.90
C LEU A 340 6.82 -20.79 8.14
N ALA A 341 5.60 -20.52 8.62
CA ALA A 341 4.36 -20.92 7.98
C ALA A 341 3.49 -19.70 7.71
N ALA A 342 2.59 -19.81 6.73
CA ALA A 342 1.58 -18.79 6.50
C ALA A 342 0.71 -18.64 7.77
N PRO A 343 0.46 -17.40 8.23
CA PRO A 343 -0.40 -17.17 9.39
C PRO A 343 -1.83 -17.63 9.09
N ARG A 344 -2.50 -18.12 10.12
CA ARG A 344 -3.90 -18.49 10.02
C ARG A 344 -4.76 -17.23 10.05
N PRO A 345 -5.74 -17.08 9.14
CA PRO A 345 -6.67 -15.96 9.20
C PRO A 345 -7.38 -15.89 10.56
N ARG A 346 -7.24 -14.75 11.23
CA ARG A 346 -8.01 -14.38 12.41
C ARG A 346 -9.48 -14.29 12.05
N VAL A 347 -10.33 -14.42 13.07
CA VAL A 347 -11.78 -14.27 12.89
C VAL A 347 -12.25 -13.00 13.60
N LEU A 348 -13.06 -12.23 12.89
CA LEU A 348 -13.54 -10.90 13.28
C LEU A 348 -14.91 -11.02 13.94
N GLN A 349 -15.17 -10.29 15.02
CA GLN A 349 -16.54 -10.04 15.47
C GLN A 349 -17.07 -8.79 14.76
N PRO A 350 -17.95 -8.90 13.74
CA PRO A 350 -18.27 -7.75 12.87
C PRO A 350 -18.89 -6.58 13.62
N ARG A 351 -19.71 -6.85 14.64
CA ARG A 351 -20.31 -5.81 15.51
C ARG A 351 -19.30 -4.94 16.25
N SER A 352 -18.03 -5.35 16.37
CA SER A 352 -16.97 -4.50 16.92
C SER A 352 -16.54 -3.36 15.98
N LEU A 353 -16.93 -3.42 14.71
CA LEU A 353 -16.71 -2.37 13.71
C LEU A 353 -17.85 -1.34 13.65
N ASP A 354 -18.74 -1.31 14.64
CA ASP A 354 -19.84 -0.34 14.66
C ASP A 354 -19.30 1.09 14.91
N PRO A 355 -19.50 2.04 13.98
CA PRO A 355 -18.99 3.41 14.13
C PRO A 355 -19.81 4.27 15.10
N ARG A 356 -20.82 3.71 15.79
CA ARG A 356 -21.66 4.46 16.75
C ARG A 356 -20.89 4.76 18.03
N THR A 357 -20.97 6.02 18.43
CA THR A 357 -20.49 6.53 19.73
C THR A 357 -21.37 6.04 20.87
N GLY A 358 -20.94 6.25 22.12
CA GLY A 358 -21.76 5.96 23.32
C GLY A 358 -23.11 6.70 23.34
N LYS A 359 -23.29 7.73 22.50
CA LYS A 359 -24.54 8.46 22.29
C LYS A 359 -25.43 7.86 21.18
N GLY A 360 -25.07 6.69 20.64
CA GLY A 360 -25.82 5.96 19.61
C GLY A 360 -25.75 6.54 18.21
N LYS A 361 -24.96 7.62 17.98
CA LYS A 361 -24.81 8.24 16.66
C LYS A 361 -23.51 7.79 16.00
N PRO A 362 -23.53 7.43 14.69
CA PRO A 362 -22.31 7.12 13.96
C PRO A 362 -21.42 8.35 13.88
N ARG A 363 -20.13 8.17 14.10
CA ARG A 363 -19.12 9.21 13.98
C ARG A 363 -18.01 8.71 13.07
N VAL A 364 -18.01 9.18 11.84
CA VAL A 364 -16.96 8.92 10.86
C VAL A 364 -16.44 10.25 10.35
N LYS A 365 -15.13 10.51 10.48
CA LYS A 365 -14.48 11.70 9.91
C LYS A 365 -13.12 11.32 9.36
N VAL A 366 -12.86 11.73 8.12
CA VAL A 366 -11.56 11.57 7.47
C VAL A 366 -10.73 12.83 7.62
N ARG A 367 -9.44 12.69 7.93
CA ARG A 367 -8.47 13.79 7.99
C ARG A 367 -7.33 13.51 7.01
N GLY A 368 -7.53 13.92 5.76
CA GLY A 368 -6.58 13.62 4.68
C GLY A 368 -6.44 12.11 4.49
N VAL A 369 -5.20 11.66 4.24
CA VAL A 369 -4.84 10.24 4.19
C VAL A 369 -4.35 9.71 5.54
N ASP A 370 -4.03 10.60 6.48
CA ASP A 370 -3.27 10.30 7.69
C ASP A 370 -4.11 9.72 8.83
N ALA A 371 -5.42 10.02 8.89
CA ALA A 371 -6.24 9.57 10.01
C ALA A 371 -7.72 9.39 9.67
N LEU A 372 -8.31 8.39 10.31
CA LEU A 372 -9.73 8.08 10.28
C LEU A 372 -10.29 8.10 11.71
N VAL A 373 -11.18 9.05 11.99
CA VAL A 373 -12.01 9.03 13.20
C VAL A 373 -13.18 8.09 12.95
N TYR A 374 -13.31 7.03 13.75
CA TYR A 374 -14.30 5.98 13.59
C TYR A 374 -14.89 5.57 14.94
N GLY A 375 -16.13 5.96 15.21
CA GLY A 375 -16.74 5.83 16.53
C GLY A 375 -16.05 6.74 17.56
N GLU A 376 -15.56 6.13 18.64
CA GLU A 376 -14.76 6.82 19.66
C GLU A 376 -13.25 6.79 19.36
N ASP A 377 -12.83 5.98 18.38
CA ASP A 377 -11.43 5.78 18.04
C ASP A 377 -10.96 6.78 16.97
N GLU A 378 -9.67 7.12 17.04
CA GLU A 378 -8.92 7.76 15.96
C GLU A 378 -7.85 6.79 15.49
N VAL A 379 -8.02 6.28 14.28
CA VAL A 379 -7.09 5.35 13.63
C VAL A 379 -6.03 6.17 12.91
N ASP A 380 -4.78 6.01 13.33
CA ASP A 380 -3.61 6.57 12.64
C ASP A 380 -3.29 5.71 11.42
N LEU A 381 -3.18 6.35 10.26
CA LEU A 381 -2.94 5.71 8.97
C LEU A 381 -1.66 6.21 8.31
N ARG A 382 -0.85 7.03 9.00
CA ARG A 382 0.41 7.59 8.45
C ARG A 382 1.42 6.51 8.03
N ALA A 383 1.37 5.35 8.67
CA ALA A 383 2.23 4.21 8.31
C ALA A 383 1.69 3.38 7.14
N VAL A 384 0.45 3.63 6.68
CA VAL A 384 -0.19 2.98 5.53
C VAL A 384 0.04 3.86 4.30
N GLU A 385 1.29 3.96 3.89
CA GLU A 385 1.78 4.95 2.91
C GLU A 385 1.26 4.75 1.47
N GLN A 386 0.60 3.61 1.22
CA GLN A 386 -0.11 3.28 -0.03
C GLN A 386 -1.53 3.85 -0.09
N LEU A 387 -2.02 4.53 0.95
CA LEU A 387 -3.20 5.40 0.86
C LEU A 387 -2.79 6.71 0.19
N VAL A 388 -3.31 6.96 -1.02
CA VAL A 388 -2.91 8.12 -1.84
C VAL A 388 -3.97 9.22 -1.90
N ASP A 389 -5.21 8.91 -1.50
CA ASP A 389 -6.33 9.84 -1.62
C ASP A 389 -7.29 9.78 -0.40
N PRO A 390 -7.74 10.92 0.15
CA PRO A 390 -8.72 10.95 1.24
C PRO A 390 -10.04 10.22 0.92
N SER A 391 -10.44 10.18 -0.35
CA SER A 391 -11.61 9.44 -0.81
C SER A 391 -11.44 7.93 -0.68
N GLN A 392 -10.19 7.40 -0.74
CA GLN A 392 -9.93 6.00 -0.39
C GLN A 392 -10.16 5.76 1.10
N VAL A 393 -9.73 6.66 1.98
CA VAL A 393 -9.98 6.55 3.42
C VAL A 393 -11.48 6.59 3.73
N ARG A 394 -12.26 7.40 3.01
CA ARG A 394 -13.73 7.35 3.10
C ARG A 394 -14.27 6.00 2.61
N GLY A 395 -13.71 5.46 1.53
CA GLY A 395 -14.00 4.11 1.03
C GLY A 395 -13.74 3.04 2.08
N VAL A 396 -12.58 3.07 2.74
CA VAL A 396 -12.21 2.19 3.86
C VAL A 396 -13.27 2.26 4.95
N ALA A 397 -13.61 3.47 5.41
CA ALA A 397 -14.62 3.64 6.45
C ALA A 397 -15.99 3.07 6.03
N ARG A 398 -16.36 3.18 4.75
CA ARG A 398 -17.61 2.61 4.25
C ARG A 398 -17.60 1.09 4.24
N VAL A 399 -16.49 0.48 3.82
CA VAL A 399 -16.34 -0.99 3.83
C VAL A 399 -16.38 -1.54 5.26
N LEU A 400 -15.69 -0.90 6.21
CA LEU A 400 -15.75 -1.28 7.63
C LEU A 400 -17.18 -1.18 8.18
N ALA A 401 -17.89 -0.10 7.85
CA ALA A 401 -19.29 0.07 8.27
C ALA A 401 -20.21 -1.00 7.65
N ARG A 402 -19.98 -1.38 6.38
CA ARG A 402 -20.74 -2.48 5.74
C ARG A 402 -20.41 -3.83 6.37
N LEU A 403 -19.16 -4.11 6.71
CA LEU A 403 -18.82 -5.33 7.44
C LEU A 403 -19.53 -5.40 8.80
N ALA A 404 -19.66 -4.28 9.50
CA ALA A 404 -20.37 -4.20 10.78
C ALA A 404 -21.86 -4.59 10.68
N GLU A 405 -22.45 -4.48 9.49
CA GLU A 405 -23.85 -4.86 9.18
C GLU A 405 -24.01 -6.38 8.98
N SER A 406 -22.93 -7.18 9.00
CA SER A 406 -23.00 -8.64 8.88
C SER A 406 -23.82 -9.28 10.01
N ASP A 407 -24.66 -10.26 9.64
CA ASP A 407 -25.44 -11.06 10.59
C ASP A 407 -24.59 -12.11 11.32
N GLU A 408 -23.36 -12.39 10.85
CA GLU A 408 -22.46 -13.32 11.49
C GLU A 408 -21.95 -12.79 12.84
N VAL A 409 -21.95 -13.64 13.86
CA VAL A 409 -21.37 -13.30 15.17
C VAL A 409 -19.85 -13.21 15.09
N TRP A 410 -19.25 -14.14 14.34
CA TRP A 410 -17.81 -14.21 14.06
C TRP A 410 -17.62 -14.53 12.58
N LEU A 411 -17.00 -13.61 11.86
CA LEU A 411 -16.67 -13.71 10.44
C LEU A 411 -15.26 -14.30 10.29
N SER A 412 -15.17 -15.47 9.66
CA SER A 412 -13.88 -16.06 9.28
C SER A 412 -13.30 -15.36 8.06
N ALA A 413 -11.97 -15.27 7.99
CA ALA A 413 -11.25 -14.69 6.85
C ALA A 413 -11.81 -13.31 6.45
N PRO A 414 -11.73 -12.30 7.34
CA PRO A 414 -12.28 -10.97 7.08
C PRO A 414 -11.70 -10.33 5.81
N ALA A 415 -10.44 -10.63 5.45
CA ALA A 415 -9.82 -10.19 4.21
C ALA A 415 -10.59 -10.66 2.96
N ASP A 416 -11.01 -11.92 2.92
CA ASP A 416 -11.80 -12.47 1.80
C ASP A 416 -13.18 -11.81 1.73
N ALA A 417 -13.80 -11.52 2.88
CA ALA A 417 -15.07 -10.82 2.93
C ALA A 417 -14.94 -9.37 2.41
N VAL A 418 -13.86 -8.67 2.76
CA VAL A 418 -13.51 -7.37 2.20
C VAL A 418 -13.32 -7.46 0.68
N ALA A 419 -12.54 -8.43 0.21
CA ALA A 419 -12.27 -8.62 -1.22
C ALA A 419 -13.58 -8.81 -2.00
N ARG A 420 -14.47 -9.69 -1.54
CA ARG A 420 -15.80 -9.90 -2.14
C ARG A 420 -16.66 -8.63 -2.15
N LEU A 421 -16.65 -7.85 -1.07
CA LEU A 421 -17.37 -6.58 -1.02
C LEU A 421 -16.83 -5.59 -2.06
N LEU A 422 -15.51 -5.53 -2.23
CA LEU A 422 -14.85 -4.63 -3.17
C LEU A 422 -15.01 -5.09 -4.63
N GLU A 423 -15.07 -6.40 -4.91
CA GLU A 423 -15.23 -6.96 -6.26
C GLU A 423 -16.66 -6.90 -6.78
N SER A 424 -17.64 -6.89 -5.89
CA SER A 424 -19.05 -6.71 -6.25
C SER A 424 -19.37 -5.23 -6.58
N ASP A 425 -20.64 -4.82 -6.49
CA ASP A 425 -21.03 -3.41 -6.64
C ASP A 425 -20.63 -2.59 -5.40
N TRP A 426 -19.33 -2.28 -5.31
CA TRP A 426 -18.79 -1.46 -4.22
C TRP A 426 -19.38 -0.04 -4.23
N THR A 427 -19.87 0.43 -5.39
CA THR A 427 -20.50 1.75 -5.53
C THR A 427 -21.90 1.77 -4.90
N GLY A 428 -22.59 0.62 -4.89
CA GLY A 428 -23.83 0.36 -4.15
C GLY A 428 -23.64 0.20 -2.65
N LEU A 429 -22.42 0.31 -2.13
CA LEU A 429 -22.21 0.34 -0.69
C LEU A 429 -22.86 1.58 -0.06
N THR A 430 -23.01 2.70 -0.76
CA THR A 430 -23.56 3.92 -0.15
C THR A 430 -25.08 3.96 -0.16
N ALA A 431 -25.70 4.42 0.94
CA ALA A 431 -27.17 4.55 1.02
C ALA A 431 -27.72 5.77 0.25
N ARG A 432 -26.82 6.64 -0.22
CA ARG A 432 -27.10 7.84 -1.03
C ARG A 432 -25.99 7.95 -2.08
N PRO A 433 -26.19 8.70 -3.17
CA PRO A 433 -25.16 8.93 -4.17
C PRO A 433 -24.06 9.83 -3.58
N ASP A 434 -23.11 9.23 -2.88
CA ASP A 434 -21.91 9.92 -2.40
C ASP A 434 -20.89 9.97 -3.55
N GLY A 435 -20.36 11.16 -3.83
CA GLY A 435 -19.46 11.44 -4.96
C GLY A 435 -18.00 11.64 -4.56
N ASP A 436 -17.63 11.29 -3.32
CA ASP A 436 -16.32 11.53 -2.72
C ASP A 436 -15.69 10.25 -2.15
N LEU A 437 -15.98 9.10 -2.78
CA LEU A 437 -15.37 7.82 -2.46
C LEU A 437 -14.47 7.35 -3.61
N ALA A 438 -13.36 6.71 -3.24
CA ALA A 438 -12.50 5.94 -4.13
C ALA A 438 -12.34 4.52 -3.57
N ARG A 439 -12.30 3.52 -4.44
CA ARG A 439 -12.18 2.10 -4.07
C ARG A 439 -10.82 1.88 -3.39
N PRO A 440 -10.77 1.46 -2.12
CA PRO A 440 -9.53 1.01 -1.50
C PRO A 440 -9.21 -0.42 -1.94
N ARG A 441 -7.96 -0.85 -1.77
CA ARG A 441 -7.58 -2.26 -1.83
C ARG A 441 -7.94 -2.95 -0.51
N THR A 442 -8.07 -4.28 -0.56
CA THR A 442 -8.26 -5.11 0.63
C THR A 442 -7.18 -4.85 1.69
N ALA A 443 -5.92 -4.66 1.25
CA ALA A 443 -4.80 -4.35 2.11
C ALA A 443 -5.00 -3.08 2.94
N GLU A 444 -5.48 -1.97 2.34
CA GLU A 444 -5.72 -0.73 3.09
C GLU A 444 -6.89 -0.83 4.06
N VAL A 445 -7.96 -1.52 3.68
CA VAL A 445 -9.12 -1.73 4.56
C VAL A 445 -8.70 -2.54 5.79
N MET A 446 -7.97 -3.63 5.57
CA MET A 446 -7.51 -4.50 6.64
C MET A 446 -6.42 -3.83 7.49
N ALA A 447 -5.55 -3.00 6.90
CA ALA A 447 -4.60 -2.19 7.64
C ALA A 447 -5.29 -1.22 8.62
N ALA A 448 -6.39 -0.59 8.21
CA ALA A 448 -7.20 0.26 9.10
C ALA A 448 -7.93 -0.55 10.17
N LEU A 449 -8.51 -1.70 9.79
CA LEU A 449 -9.16 -2.63 10.73
C LEU A 449 -8.20 -3.07 11.83
N ASN A 450 -6.99 -3.49 11.46
CA ASN A 450 -5.95 -3.98 12.36
C ASN A 450 -5.41 -2.91 13.33
N ARG A 451 -5.67 -1.63 13.06
CA ARG A 451 -5.27 -0.49 13.89
C ARG A 451 -6.42 0.07 14.73
N LEU A 452 -7.65 -0.39 14.50
CA LEU A 452 -8.83 0.06 15.23
C LEU A 452 -8.83 -0.53 16.64
N ARG A 453 -8.64 0.32 17.65
CA ARG A 453 -8.47 -0.12 19.05
C ARG A 453 -9.68 -0.87 19.61
N GLY A 454 -10.89 -0.52 19.16
CA GLY A 454 -12.14 -1.17 19.56
C GLY A 454 -12.44 -2.50 18.84
N VAL A 455 -11.63 -2.90 17.85
CA VAL A 455 -11.88 -4.14 17.09
C VAL A 455 -11.74 -5.38 17.97
N ARG A 456 -12.53 -6.41 17.68
CA ARG A 456 -12.45 -7.70 18.35
C ARG A 456 -12.11 -8.79 17.34
N LEU A 457 -10.88 -9.27 17.46
CA LEU A 457 -10.33 -10.40 16.72
C LEU A 457 -10.02 -11.54 17.68
N ARG A 458 -10.03 -12.77 17.19
CA ARG A 458 -9.47 -13.93 17.88
C ARG A 458 -8.69 -14.77 16.88
N ALA A 459 -7.73 -15.54 17.38
CA ALA A 459 -6.95 -16.46 16.56
C ALA A 459 -7.87 -17.40 15.75
N GLY A 460 -7.46 -17.71 14.52
CA GLY A 460 -8.16 -18.67 13.67
C GLY A 460 -8.21 -20.05 14.31
N GLY A 461 -9.41 -20.64 14.43
CA GLY A 461 -9.60 -22.02 14.88
C GLY A 461 -9.11 -23.03 13.85
N GLY A 462 -8.70 -24.21 14.31
CA GLY A 462 -8.44 -25.38 13.47
C GLY A 462 -9.66 -26.26 13.30
#